data_AF-A0A6B1RQE2-F1
#
_entry.id   AF-A0A6B1RQE2-F1
#
_cell.length_a   1.000
_cell.length_b   1.000
_cell.length_c   1.000
_cell.angle_alpha   90.00
_cell.angle_beta   90.00
_cell.angle_gamma   90.00
#
_symmetry.space_group_name_H-M   'P 1'
#
loop_
_entity.id
_entity.type
_entity.pdbx_description
1 polymer ?
#
loop_
_entity_poly.entity_id
_entity_poly.type
_entity_poly.pdbx_seq_one_letter_code
_entity_poly.pdbx_strand_id
1 'polypeptide(L)'
;MRKIMRILLCTSIIVSGCSFIPKNQTKDIPKTVSVKDYDGQYIGEHKKRNEVFLKKHKDEAIKKYKNYVKDTFGYDCKINLVEAYTNKSGFSEKSKVDGISVVGTINYDVPFQLQLLFVESGNSITISTFTPGHINETSAAVAAMMYKRYEHEIEQARLKFKSEVEKNGYYAMNEKLQKKQEFNGVTRQYLNFRTDSIDDLDKFKKEFKPVMHLKGDAFDQQLQNLINKYPEIKKSMKSDFIAYYDKKSTKNVNKYSWDLQIPTNDTMKKIPGSKMMYFYKDSVSPSEIGEDGKLENKTNKITMSGGNWEEIQKEIK
;
A
#
# COMPACT_ATOMS: atom_id res chain seq x y z
N MET A 1 -85.05 8.40 22.90
CA MET A 1 -83.82 8.42 23.72
C MET A 1 -82.77 7.50 23.08
N ARG A 2 -81.84 8.10 22.33
CA ARG A 2 -80.67 7.45 21.71
C ARG A 2 -79.52 7.45 22.74
N LYS A 3 -78.91 6.30 23.03
CA LYS A 3 -77.59 6.23 23.68
C LYS A 3 -76.57 5.71 22.66
N ILE A 4 -75.71 6.62 22.22
CA ILE A 4 -74.59 6.39 21.33
C ILE A 4 -73.43 5.86 22.18
N MET A 5 -72.94 4.67 21.86
CA MET A 5 -71.68 4.13 22.40
C MET A 5 -70.52 5.03 21.96
N ARG A 6 -69.91 5.74 22.91
CA ARG A 6 -68.64 6.44 22.72
C ARG A 6 -67.50 5.46 22.94
N ILE A 7 -66.78 5.13 21.87
CA ILE A 7 -65.47 4.50 21.94
C ILE A 7 -64.47 5.60 22.34
N LEU A 8 -63.82 5.44 23.49
CA LEU A 8 -62.74 6.31 23.94
C LEU A 8 -61.53 6.11 23.02
N LEU A 9 -61.16 7.16 22.29
CA LEU A 9 -59.86 7.27 21.61
C LEU A 9 -58.77 7.43 22.68
N CYS A 10 -58.05 6.35 22.99
CA CYS A 10 -56.75 6.46 23.64
C CYS A 10 -55.75 6.96 22.60
N THR A 11 -55.40 8.23 22.70
CA THR A 11 -54.22 8.82 22.05
C THR A 11 -52.96 8.16 22.59
N SER A 12 -52.50 7.10 21.92
CA SER A 12 -51.10 6.68 22.00
C SER A 12 -50.27 7.70 21.23
N ILE A 13 -49.56 8.55 21.98
CA ILE A 13 -48.43 9.32 21.44
C ILE A 13 -47.36 8.28 21.09
N ILE A 14 -47.39 7.82 19.85
CA ILE A 14 -46.23 7.21 19.24
C ILE A 14 -45.26 8.37 19.06
N VAL A 15 -44.29 8.48 19.97
CA VAL A 15 -43.08 9.27 19.73
C VAL A 15 -42.40 8.57 18.55
N SER A 16 -42.77 8.99 17.34
CA SER A 16 -42.07 8.70 16.11
C SER A 16 -40.69 9.32 16.26
N GLY A 17 -39.78 8.54 16.84
CA GLY A 17 -38.36 8.85 16.87
C GLY A 17 -37.95 9.18 15.46
N CYS A 18 -37.48 10.42 15.27
CA CYS A 18 -36.94 10.92 14.03
C CYS A 18 -36.07 9.83 13.43
N SER A 19 -36.53 9.28 12.31
CA SER A 19 -35.72 8.43 11.46
C SER A 19 -34.51 9.28 11.08
N PHE A 20 -33.37 9.02 11.70
CA PHE A 20 -32.08 9.50 11.21
C PHE A 20 -31.91 8.85 9.84
N ILE A 21 -32.43 9.49 8.80
CA ILE A 21 -32.02 9.24 7.43
C ILE A 21 -30.52 9.53 7.45
N PRO A 22 -29.64 8.53 7.26
CA PRO A 22 -28.22 8.81 7.16
C PRO A 22 -28.08 9.74 5.95
N LYS A 23 -27.60 10.97 6.16
CA LYS A 23 -27.03 11.73 5.06
C LYS A 23 -25.96 10.81 4.48
N ASN A 24 -26.18 10.35 3.25
CA ASN A 24 -25.24 9.50 2.54
C ASN A 24 -24.00 10.40 2.28
N GLN A 25 -23.02 10.37 3.20
CA GLN A 25 -21.81 11.21 3.20
C GLN A 25 -20.96 10.99 1.94
N THR A 26 -21.29 9.98 1.14
CA THR A 26 -20.63 9.65 -0.13
C THR A 26 -21.10 10.48 -1.33
N LYS A 27 -22.17 11.29 -1.22
CA LYS A 27 -22.66 12.09 -2.36
C LYS A 27 -21.65 13.11 -2.89
N ASP A 28 -20.74 13.57 -2.04
CA ASP A 28 -19.73 14.57 -2.39
C ASP A 28 -18.38 13.94 -2.82
N ILE A 29 -18.24 12.61 -2.74
CA ILE A 29 -17.03 11.90 -3.18
C ILE A 29 -17.15 11.61 -4.68
N PRO A 30 -16.17 12.03 -5.51
CA PRO A 30 -16.15 11.70 -6.93
C PRO A 30 -16.25 10.20 -7.18
N LYS A 31 -16.80 9.77 -8.33
CA LYS A 31 -16.82 8.33 -8.67
C LYS A 31 -15.42 7.79 -8.97
N THR A 32 -14.61 8.60 -9.64
CA THR A 32 -13.23 8.31 -9.99
C THR A 32 -12.40 9.59 -9.90
N VAL A 33 -11.10 9.42 -9.74
CA VAL A 33 -10.13 10.52 -9.67
C VAL A 33 -8.89 10.16 -10.49
N SER A 34 -8.13 11.19 -10.87
CA SER A 34 -6.83 11.01 -11.50
C SER A 34 -5.73 10.92 -10.44
N VAL A 35 -4.80 9.97 -10.60
CA VAL A 35 -3.64 9.85 -9.73
C VAL A 35 -2.63 11.00 -9.87
N LYS A 36 -2.78 11.85 -10.89
CA LYS A 36 -1.92 13.04 -11.09
C LYS A 36 -2.24 14.13 -10.09
N ASP A 37 -3.52 14.38 -9.84
CA ASP A 37 -3.97 15.57 -9.13
C ASP A 37 -4.64 15.26 -7.78
N TYR A 38 -4.98 13.98 -7.55
CA TYR A 38 -5.65 13.57 -6.32
C TYR A 38 -4.65 13.34 -5.17
N ASP A 39 -4.87 14.02 -4.04
CA ASP A 39 -3.98 13.95 -2.87
C ASP A 39 -4.40 12.88 -1.84
N GLY A 40 -5.48 12.13 -2.08
CA GLY A 40 -5.90 11.05 -1.18
C GLY A 40 -6.71 11.50 0.03
N GLN A 41 -7.55 12.54 -0.10
CA GLN A 41 -8.37 13.07 1.01
C GLN A 41 -9.57 12.19 1.39
N TYR A 42 -10.02 11.30 0.49
CA TYR A 42 -11.16 10.41 0.70
C TYR A 42 -10.77 8.95 0.90
N ILE A 43 -9.48 8.63 1.12
CA ILE A 43 -9.06 7.24 1.33
C ILE A 43 -9.68 6.70 2.64
N GLY A 44 -10.32 5.53 2.54
CA GLY A 44 -10.92 4.79 3.65
C GLY A 44 -12.44 4.68 3.59
N GLU A 45 -13.02 3.99 4.59
CA GLU A 45 -14.47 3.83 4.68
C GLU A 45 -15.16 5.06 5.31
N HIS A 46 -16.23 5.54 4.66
CA HIS A 46 -16.99 6.74 5.07
C HIS A 46 -18.34 6.41 5.72
N LYS A 47 -18.46 5.28 6.42
CA LYS A 47 -19.67 4.99 7.19
C LYS A 47 -19.53 5.63 8.57
N LYS A 48 -20.66 6.05 9.15
CA LYS A 48 -20.73 6.62 10.50
C LYS A 48 -20.02 5.78 11.58
N ARG A 49 -20.08 4.44 11.46
CA ARG A 49 -19.36 3.52 12.39
C ARG A 49 -17.83 3.71 12.32
N ASN A 50 -17.27 3.81 11.11
CA ASN A 50 -15.84 3.98 10.88
C ASN A 50 -15.37 5.35 11.35
N GLU A 51 -16.16 6.41 11.14
CA GLU A 51 -15.86 7.75 11.64
C GLU A 51 -15.78 7.78 13.18
N VAL A 52 -16.75 7.17 13.85
CA VAL A 52 -16.78 7.07 15.32
C VAL A 52 -15.60 6.25 15.82
N PHE A 53 -15.31 5.11 15.19
CA PHE A 53 -14.20 4.24 15.55
C PHE A 53 -12.85 4.93 15.38
N LEU A 54 -12.63 5.58 14.23
CA LEU A 54 -11.43 6.36 13.93
C LEU A 54 -11.24 7.47 14.97
N LYS A 55 -12.29 8.24 15.27
CA LYS A 55 -12.22 9.31 16.28
C LYS A 55 -11.82 8.78 17.66
N LYS A 56 -12.30 7.60 18.05
CA LYS A 56 -12.03 6.98 19.35
C LYS A 56 -10.58 6.45 19.46
N HIS A 57 -10.05 5.85 18.40
CA HIS A 57 -8.80 5.06 18.48
C HIS A 57 -7.61 5.60 17.66
N LYS A 58 -7.77 6.70 16.91
CA LYS A 58 -6.71 7.27 16.05
C LYS A 58 -5.40 7.56 16.78
N ASP A 59 -5.46 8.27 17.91
CA ASP A 59 -4.23 8.66 18.62
C ASP A 59 -3.53 7.45 19.26
N GLU A 60 -4.32 6.47 19.72
CA GLU A 60 -3.80 5.20 20.20
C GLU A 60 -3.09 4.41 19.10
N ALA A 61 -3.68 4.36 17.89
CA ALA A 61 -3.10 3.67 16.73
C ALA A 61 -1.78 4.31 16.31
N ILE A 62 -1.74 5.64 16.22
CA ILE A 62 -0.52 6.40 15.91
C ILE A 62 0.56 6.15 16.94
N LYS A 63 0.22 6.14 18.24
CA LYS A 63 1.18 5.88 19.32
C LYS A 63 1.74 4.46 19.22
N LYS A 64 0.88 3.45 19.04
CA LYS A 64 1.29 2.05 18.91
C LYS A 64 2.14 1.81 17.67
N TYR A 65 1.79 2.44 16.53
CA TYR A 65 2.59 2.40 15.30
C TYR A 65 4.00 2.95 15.55
N LYS A 66 4.12 4.16 16.13
CA LYS A 66 5.42 4.78 16.41
C LYS A 66 6.27 3.96 17.37
N ASN A 67 5.64 3.41 18.42
CA ASN A 67 6.33 2.53 19.37
C ASN A 67 6.87 1.27 18.68
N TYR A 68 6.07 0.64 17.83
CA TYR A 68 6.52 -0.53 17.05
C TYR A 68 7.70 -0.19 16.15
N VAL A 69 7.63 0.91 15.39
CA VAL A 69 8.74 1.33 14.52
C VAL A 69 10.01 1.58 15.31
N LYS A 70 9.91 2.26 16.47
CA LYS A 70 11.06 2.57 17.31
C LYS A 70 11.68 1.31 17.92
N ASP A 71 10.86 0.40 18.43
CA ASP A 71 11.30 -0.86 19.01
C ASP A 71 11.92 -1.80 17.96
N THR A 72 11.23 -2.02 16.85
CA THR A 72 11.64 -2.98 15.81
C THR A 72 12.81 -2.48 14.98
N PHE A 73 12.81 -1.20 14.58
CA PHE A 73 13.80 -0.68 13.63
C PHE A 73 14.77 0.33 14.26
N GLY A 74 14.44 0.95 15.40
CA GLY A 74 15.29 1.97 16.03
C GLY A 74 15.12 3.39 15.46
N TYR A 75 14.19 3.58 14.51
CA TYR A 75 14.00 4.84 13.78
C TYR A 75 12.71 5.55 14.19
N ASP A 76 12.63 6.83 13.83
CA ASP A 76 11.40 7.60 13.92
C ASP A 76 10.64 7.53 12.58
N CYS A 77 9.37 7.90 12.57
CA CYS A 77 8.54 7.85 11.38
C CYS A 77 7.57 9.04 11.26
N LYS A 78 7.18 9.31 10.02
CA LYS A 78 6.10 10.23 9.66
C LYS A 78 4.86 9.42 9.33
N ILE A 79 3.71 9.76 9.92
CA ILE A 79 2.42 9.17 9.56
C ILE A 79 1.88 9.87 8.31
N ASN A 80 1.47 9.09 7.31
CA ASN A 80 0.97 9.60 6.03
C ASN A 80 -0.53 9.38 5.85
N LEU A 81 -1.06 8.26 6.38
CA LEU A 81 -2.46 7.89 6.31
C LEU A 81 -2.88 7.21 7.62
N VAL A 82 -4.07 7.57 8.10
CA VAL A 82 -4.79 6.84 9.14
C VAL A 82 -6.24 6.78 8.72
N GLU A 83 -6.73 5.58 8.46
CA GLU A 83 -8.09 5.36 7.97
C GLU A 83 -8.72 4.17 8.68
N ALA A 84 -10.05 4.13 8.74
CA ALA A 84 -10.77 3.06 9.40
C ALA A 84 -11.46 2.18 8.38
N TYR A 85 -11.35 0.87 8.58
CA TYR A 85 -11.93 -0.15 7.73
C TYR A 85 -12.85 -1.06 8.55
N THR A 86 -13.78 -1.73 7.87
CA THR A 86 -14.60 -2.76 8.48
C THR A 86 -14.21 -4.12 7.90
N ASN A 87 -13.82 -5.07 8.74
CA ASN A 87 -13.44 -6.39 8.28
C ASN A 87 -14.61 -7.07 7.55
N LYS A 88 -14.32 -7.71 6.42
CA LYS A 88 -15.31 -8.44 5.63
C LYS A 88 -15.70 -9.79 6.27
N SER A 89 -14.95 -10.29 7.24
CA SER A 89 -15.30 -11.50 7.98
C SER A 89 -16.48 -11.27 8.94
N GLY A 90 -17.51 -12.13 8.84
CA GLY A 90 -18.71 -12.10 9.67
C GLY A 90 -20.00 -12.28 8.86
N PHE A 91 -20.96 -13.03 9.40
CA PHE A 91 -22.23 -13.36 8.72
C PHE A 91 -23.22 -12.17 8.69
N SER A 92 -23.04 -11.16 9.54
CA SER A 92 -23.90 -9.98 9.64
C SER A 92 -23.11 -8.69 9.89
N GLU A 93 -23.70 -7.52 9.58
CA GLU A 93 -23.05 -6.22 9.81
C GLU A 93 -22.68 -5.97 11.29
N LYS A 94 -23.46 -6.56 12.22
CA LYS A 94 -23.23 -6.50 13.68
C LYS A 94 -22.05 -7.37 14.14
N SER A 95 -21.70 -8.39 13.37
CA SER A 95 -20.57 -9.28 13.68
C SER A 95 -19.25 -8.84 13.05
N LYS A 96 -19.27 -7.79 12.22
CA LYS A 96 -18.04 -7.26 11.61
C LYS A 96 -17.29 -6.41 12.63
N VAL A 97 -15.98 -6.63 12.69
CA VAL A 97 -15.06 -5.88 13.55
C VAL A 97 -14.48 -4.71 12.77
N ASP A 98 -14.47 -3.54 13.41
CA ASP A 98 -13.83 -2.34 12.85
C ASP A 98 -12.34 -2.32 13.21
N GLY A 99 -11.56 -1.72 12.32
CA GLY A 99 -10.13 -1.59 12.46
C GLY A 99 -9.60 -0.25 11.96
N ILE A 100 -8.32 -0.01 12.18
CA ILE A 100 -7.59 1.16 11.69
C ILE A 100 -6.37 0.69 10.89
N SER A 101 -6.22 1.20 9.68
CA SER A 101 -5.00 1.08 8.86
C SER A 101 -4.14 2.33 9.12
N VAL A 102 -2.87 2.14 9.49
CA VAL A 102 -1.88 3.21 9.63
C VAL A 102 -0.75 2.98 8.63
N VAL A 103 -0.53 3.96 7.74
CA VAL A 103 0.63 3.96 6.83
C VAL A 103 1.58 5.08 7.25
N GLY A 104 2.86 4.74 7.41
CA GLY A 104 3.90 5.70 7.69
C GLY A 104 5.17 5.49 6.88
N THR A 105 5.98 6.54 6.79
CA THR A 105 7.33 6.50 6.24
C THR A 105 8.35 6.50 7.37
N ILE A 106 9.22 5.50 7.40
CA ILE A 106 10.31 5.39 8.37
C ILE A 106 11.49 6.24 7.88
N ASN A 107 12.07 7.02 8.79
CA ASN A 107 13.18 7.92 8.49
C ASN A 107 14.53 7.20 8.52
N TYR A 108 14.73 6.32 7.54
CA TYR A 108 16.01 5.66 7.26
C TYR A 108 16.74 6.35 6.10
N ASP A 109 18.05 6.08 5.92
CA ASP A 109 18.87 6.59 4.80
C ASP A 109 18.16 6.42 3.46
N VAL A 110 17.53 5.26 3.26
CA VAL A 110 16.54 5.02 2.20
C VAL A 110 15.16 4.96 2.87
N PRO A 111 14.35 6.04 2.81
CA PRO A 111 13.04 6.02 3.45
C PRO A 111 12.14 4.94 2.84
N PHE A 112 11.47 4.19 3.71
CA PHE A 112 10.58 3.10 3.34
C PHE A 112 9.21 3.25 4.01
N GLN A 113 8.19 2.69 3.37
CA GLN A 113 6.82 2.65 3.86
C GLN A 113 6.56 1.37 4.63
N LEU A 114 5.72 1.49 5.65
CA LEU A 114 5.15 0.38 6.41
C LEU A 114 3.67 0.67 6.66
N GLN A 115 2.87 -0.38 6.53
CA GLN A 115 1.49 -0.43 6.96
C GLN A 115 1.38 -1.35 8.18
N LEU A 116 0.62 -0.90 9.18
CA LEU A 116 0.12 -1.76 10.26
C LEU A 116 -1.41 -1.61 10.34
N LEU A 117 -2.09 -2.74 10.47
CA LEU A 117 -3.52 -2.80 10.75
C LEU A 117 -3.75 -3.07 12.23
N PHE A 118 -4.78 -2.42 12.75
CA PHE A 118 -5.22 -2.53 14.12
C PHE A 118 -6.68 -2.95 14.15
N VAL A 119 -7.05 -3.81 15.10
CA VAL A 119 -8.45 -4.24 15.31
C VAL A 119 -8.88 -3.97 16.75
N GLU A 120 -10.17 -3.76 16.95
CA GLU A 120 -10.73 -3.61 18.29
C GLU A 120 -10.45 -4.86 19.15
N SER A 121 -9.99 -4.63 20.38
CA SER A 121 -9.80 -5.65 21.40
C SER A 121 -10.23 -5.07 22.75
N GLY A 122 -11.44 -5.46 23.18
CA GLY A 122 -12.09 -4.84 24.34
C GLY A 122 -12.32 -3.35 24.10
N ASN A 123 -11.79 -2.50 24.99
CA ASN A 123 -11.88 -1.04 24.88
C ASN A 123 -10.65 -0.38 24.23
N SER A 124 -9.74 -1.17 23.67
CA SER A 124 -8.46 -0.75 23.07
C SER A 124 -8.35 -1.33 21.66
N ILE A 125 -7.24 -1.07 20.98
CA ILE A 125 -6.92 -1.71 19.70
C ILE A 125 -5.65 -2.56 19.80
N THR A 126 -5.56 -3.65 19.07
CA THR A 126 -4.32 -4.46 18.97
C THR A 126 -3.87 -4.55 17.52
N ILE A 127 -2.56 -4.73 17.29
CA ILE A 127 -2.04 -4.97 15.95
C ILE A 127 -2.57 -6.32 15.47
N SER A 128 -3.17 -6.35 14.28
CA SER A 128 -3.73 -7.56 13.68
C SER A 128 -2.88 -8.10 12.53
N THR A 129 -1.82 -7.38 12.10
CA THR A 129 -1.04 -7.74 10.90
C THR A 129 0.09 -8.70 11.14
N PHE A 130 0.41 -9.08 12.38
CA PHE A 130 1.54 -9.96 12.65
C PHE A 130 1.38 -11.26 11.87
N THR A 131 2.07 -11.35 10.72
CA THR A 131 2.38 -12.63 10.15
C THR A 131 3.24 -13.38 11.16
N PRO A 132 3.28 -14.72 11.12
CA PRO A 132 4.34 -15.45 11.79
C PRO A 132 5.69 -14.75 11.56
N GLY A 133 6.45 -14.58 12.65
CA GLY A 133 7.74 -13.91 12.65
C GLY A 133 7.76 -12.43 12.23
N HIS A 134 6.61 -11.81 11.97
CA HIS A 134 6.47 -10.44 11.45
C HIS A 134 7.21 -10.22 10.13
N ILE A 135 7.26 -11.25 9.27
CA ILE A 135 7.91 -11.20 7.95
C ILE A 135 7.45 -10.00 7.15
N ASN A 136 6.13 -9.78 7.04
CA ASN A 136 5.60 -8.70 6.19
C ASN A 136 6.06 -7.32 6.67
N GLU A 137 6.10 -7.08 7.97
CA GLU A 137 6.55 -5.81 8.54
C GLU A 137 8.07 -5.63 8.41
N THR A 138 8.84 -6.66 8.75
CA THR A 138 10.31 -6.62 8.70
C THR A 138 10.84 -6.57 7.27
N SER A 139 10.08 -7.12 6.30
CA SER A 139 10.38 -7.06 4.87
C SER A 139 10.54 -5.63 4.35
N ALA A 140 9.80 -4.68 4.92
CA ALA A 140 9.90 -3.28 4.55
C ALA A 140 11.31 -2.71 4.84
N ALA A 141 11.89 -3.08 5.98
CA ALA A 141 13.24 -2.67 6.37
C ALA A 141 14.32 -3.41 5.57
N VAL A 142 14.16 -4.73 5.37
CA VAL A 142 15.09 -5.51 4.52
C VAL A 142 15.08 -4.96 3.09
N ALA A 143 13.91 -4.61 2.54
CA ALA A 143 13.80 -3.97 1.25
C ALA A 143 14.58 -2.64 1.20
N ALA A 144 14.51 -1.81 2.23
CA ALA A 144 15.28 -0.57 2.29
C ALA A 144 16.81 -0.80 2.30
N MET A 145 17.27 -1.82 3.04
CA MET A 145 18.68 -2.22 3.06
C MET A 145 19.14 -2.74 1.69
N MET A 146 18.33 -3.61 1.06
CA MET A 146 18.63 -4.14 -0.27
C MET A 146 18.60 -3.06 -1.35
N TYR A 147 17.68 -2.09 -1.23
CA TYR A 147 17.66 -0.92 -2.11
C TYR A 147 18.94 -0.11 -1.97
N LYS A 148 19.37 0.18 -0.73
CA LYS A 148 20.63 0.90 -0.47
C LYS A 148 21.84 0.19 -1.09
N ARG A 149 21.90 -1.14 -1.00
CA ARG A 149 22.99 -1.95 -1.55
C ARG A 149 23.07 -1.94 -3.08
N TYR A 150 21.92 -1.87 -3.75
CA TYR A 150 21.76 -1.93 -5.20
C TYR A 150 21.22 -0.63 -5.79
N GLU A 151 21.42 0.49 -5.08
CA GLU A 151 20.77 1.77 -5.37
C GLU A 151 21.12 2.24 -6.78
N HIS A 152 22.39 2.11 -7.17
CA HIS A 152 22.85 2.52 -8.48
C HIS A 152 22.10 1.79 -9.61
N GLU A 153 22.07 0.46 -9.59
CA GLU A 153 21.41 -0.34 -10.64
C GLU A 153 19.90 -0.10 -10.67
N ILE A 154 19.27 -0.01 -9.51
CA ILE A 154 17.83 0.21 -9.38
C ILE A 154 17.44 1.60 -9.90
N GLU A 155 18.17 2.65 -9.51
CA GLU A 155 17.90 4.02 -9.94
C GLU A 155 18.16 4.21 -11.44
N GLN A 156 19.21 3.59 -11.99
CA GLN A 156 19.46 3.63 -13.44
C GLN A 156 18.30 3.02 -14.24
N ALA A 157 17.78 1.87 -13.83
CA ALA A 157 16.62 1.27 -14.49
C ALA A 157 15.36 2.11 -14.31
N ARG A 158 15.14 2.68 -13.11
CA ARG A 158 13.98 3.54 -12.82
C ARG A 158 13.99 4.79 -13.70
N LEU A 159 15.13 5.46 -13.81
CA LEU A 159 15.28 6.66 -14.63
C LEU A 159 15.15 6.34 -16.12
N LYS A 160 15.68 5.20 -16.58
CA LYS A 160 15.50 4.74 -17.96
C LYS A 160 14.03 4.45 -18.26
N PHE A 161 13.35 3.68 -17.41
CA PHE A 161 11.92 3.41 -17.54
C PHE A 161 11.11 4.71 -17.58
N LYS A 162 11.32 5.61 -16.60
CA LYS A 162 10.69 6.94 -16.55
C LYS A 162 10.85 7.68 -17.88
N SER A 163 12.08 7.79 -18.39
CA SER A 163 12.37 8.52 -19.62
C SER A 163 11.60 7.97 -20.82
N GLU A 164 11.53 6.65 -20.97
CA GLU A 164 10.84 6.04 -22.11
C GLU A 164 9.31 6.17 -22.02
N VAL A 165 8.74 6.00 -20.83
CA VAL A 165 7.29 6.07 -20.64
C VAL A 165 6.75 7.50 -20.72
N GLU A 166 7.50 8.50 -20.21
CA GLU A 166 7.10 9.90 -20.28
C GLU A 166 7.07 10.44 -21.72
N LYS A 167 8.04 10.04 -22.57
CA LYS A 167 8.03 10.39 -24.01
C LYS A 167 6.76 9.93 -24.72
N ASN A 168 6.14 8.87 -24.22
CA ASN A 168 4.93 8.29 -24.78
C ASN A 168 3.66 8.75 -24.04
N GLY A 169 3.77 9.76 -23.17
CA GLY A 169 2.64 10.36 -22.45
C GLY A 169 2.06 9.45 -21.37
N TYR A 170 2.89 8.62 -20.75
CA TYR A 170 2.59 7.94 -19.49
C TYR A 170 3.19 8.72 -18.32
N TYR A 171 2.71 8.48 -17.11
CA TYR A 171 3.14 9.22 -15.93
C TYR A 171 3.08 8.38 -14.66
N ALA A 172 3.68 8.87 -13.58
CA ALA A 172 3.51 8.32 -12.25
C ALA A 172 2.38 9.03 -11.49
N MET A 173 1.89 8.36 -10.46
CA MET A 173 1.06 8.95 -9.40
C MET A 173 1.82 10.07 -8.70
N ASN A 174 1.16 11.14 -8.26
CA ASN A 174 1.85 12.21 -7.53
C ASN A 174 2.46 11.74 -6.19
N GLU A 175 3.47 12.45 -5.71
CA GLU A 175 4.23 12.07 -4.52
C GLU A 175 3.42 12.06 -3.22
N LYS A 176 2.40 12.92 -3.10
CA LYS A 176 1.58 12.98 -1.88
C LYS A 176 0.72 11.74 -1.77
N LEU A 177 0.10 11.32 -2.87
CA LEU A 177 -0.71 10.12 -2.94
C LEU A 177 0.15 8.86 -2.84
N GLN A 178 1.34 8.84 -3.42
CA GLN A 178 2.27 7.72 -3.32
C GLN A 178 2.57 7.32 -1.87
N LYS A 179 2.78 8.31 -0.99
CA LYS A 179 3.06 8.10 0.44
C LYS A 179 1.89 7.51 1.24
N LYS A 180 0.70 7.47 0.64
CA LYS A 180 -0.54 6.90 1.23
C LYS A 180 -0.85 5.50 0.71
N GLN A 181 -0.02 4.94 -0.16
CA GLN A 181 -0.15 3.53 -0.57
C GLN A 181 0.06 2.60 0.62
N GLU A 182 -0.76 1.56 0.69
CA GLU A 182 -0.64 0.44 1.63
C GLU A 182 0.46 -0.51 1.14
N PHE A 183 1.71 -0.09 1.35
CA PHE A 183 2.88 -0.79 0.83
C PHE A 183 3.97 -0.93 1.91
N ASN A 184 4.58 -2.11 1.95
CA ASN A 184 5.71 -2.44 2.81
C ASN A 184 6.98 -2.53 1.96
N GLY A 185 7.83 -1.50 2.02
CA GLY A 185 9.06 -1.42 1.23
C GLY A 185 9.38 -0.01 0.75
N VAL A 186 10.23 0.10 -0.26
CA VAL A 186 10.67 1.39 -0.80
C VAL A 186 9.74 1.83 -1.94
N THR A 187 9.26 3.07 -1.88
CA THR A 187 8.50 3.68 -2.98
C THR A 187 9.29 4.86 -3.55
N ARG A 188 9.27 4.96 -4.88
CA ARG A 188 9.83 6.06 -5.68
C ARG A 188 8.89 6.33 -6.85
N GLN A 189 8.89 7.54 -7.39
CA GLN A 189 8.15 7.79 -8.62
C GLN A 189 8.56 6.76 -9.69
N TYR A 190 7.57 6.10 -10.28
CA TYR A 190 7.71 4.99 -11.23
C TYR A 190 8.22 3.65 -10.69
N LEU A 191 8.41 3.47 -9.38
CA LEU A 191 8.95 2.23 -8.81
C LEU A 191 8.44 1.94 -7.41
N ASN A 192 7.95 0.73 -7.19
CA ASN A 192 7.84 0.13 -5.87
C ASN A 192 8.85 -1.01 -5.77
N PHE A 193 9.60 -1.07 -4.68
CA PHE A 193 10.62 -2.08 -4.43
C PHE A 193 10.35 -2.79 -3.11
N ARG A 194 10.35 -4.12 -3.14
CA ARG A 194 10.17 -4.99 -1.98
C ARG A 194 11.06 -6.22 -2.10
N THR A 195 11.23 -6.92 -0.99
CA THR A 195 11.84 -8.24 -0.92
C THR A 195 11.29 -8.97 0.28
N ASP A 196 11.57 -10.26 0.46
CA ASP A 196 11.14 -11.00 1.64
C ASP A 196 12.10 -10.77 2.82
N SER A 197 11.64 -11.13 4.02
CA SER A 197 12.42 -11.12 5.26
C SER A 197 12.53 -12.54 5.84
N ILE A 198 13.17 -12.65 7.00
CA ILE A 198 13.23 -13.87 7.79
C ILE A 198 12.00 -14.02 8.71
N ASP A 199 11.56 -15.26 8.91
CA ASP A 199 10.42 -15.63 9.75
C ASP A 199 10.76 -15.67 11.25
N ASP A 200 11.34 -14.59 11.78
CA ASP A 200 11.80 -14.51 13.18
C ASP A 200 12.13 -13.06 13.57
N LEU A 201 11.23 -12.42 14.33
CA LEU A 201 11.39 -11.02 14.75
C LEU A 201 12.62 -10.82 15.65
N ASP A 202 12.88 -11.75 16.57
CA ASP A 202 14.00 -11.61 17.51
C ASP A 202 15.33 -11.75 16.79
N LYS A 203 15.40 -12.68 15.83
CA LYS A 203 16.55 -12.81 14.94
C LYS A 203 16.70 -11.60 14.03
N PHE A 204 15.61 -11.01 13.52
CA PHE A 204 15.68 -9.75 12.76
C PHE A 204 16.29 -8.64 13.63
N LYS A 205 15.79 -8.47 14.86
CA LYS A 205 16.29 -7.45 15.81
C LYS A 205 17.77 -7.68 16.18
N LYS A 206 18.21 -8.94 16.24
CA LYS A 206 19.59 -9.31 16.57
C LYS A 206 20.56 -9.13 15.40
N GLU A 207 20.13 -9.47 14.18
CA GLU A 207 21.04 -9.62 13.04
C GLU A 207 20.90 -8.51 11.99
N PHE A 208 19.68 -8.05 11.69
CA PHE A 208 19.43 -7.05 10.65
C PHE A 208 19.41 -5.63 11.19
N LYS A 209 18.73 -5.40 12.32
CA LYS A 209 18.61 -4.05 12.93
C LYS A 209 19.98 -3.40 13.18
N PRO A 210 21.02 -4.08 13.71
CA PRO A 210 22.34 -3.46 13.88
C PRO A 210 22.98 -3.03 12.55
N VAL A 211 22.79 -3.84 11.49
CA VAL A 211 23.34 -3.55 10.15
C VAL A 211 22.67 -2.32 9.54
N MET A 212 21.37 -2.07 9.82
CA MET A 212 20.69 -0.85 9.37
C MET A 212 21.44 0.42 9.81
N HIS A 213 22.07 0.42 10.98
CA HIS A 213 22.77 1.60 11.52
C HIS A 213 24.21 1.80 10.95
N LEU A 214 24.70 0.85 10.16
CA LEU A 214 26.02 0.93 9.54
C LEU A 214 26.00 1.80 8.27
N LYS A 215 27.19 2.27 7.86
CA LYS A 215 27.41 3.10 6.68
C LYS A 215 28.63 2.61 5.89
N GLY A 216 28.66 2.93 4.60
CA GLY A 216 29.77 2.60 3.69
C GLY A 216 30.12 1.11 3.68
N ASP A 217 31.41 0.81 3.58
CA ASP A 217 31.93 -0.55 3.46
C ASP A 217 31.48 -1.49 4.59
N ALA A 218 31.33 -0.97 5.82
CA ALA A 218 30.86 -1.77 6.94
C ALA A 218 29.42 -2.25 6.74
N PHE A 219 28.55 -1.40 6.19
CA PHE A 219 27.20 -1.79 5.80
C PHE A 219 27.23 -2.85 4.69
N ASP A 220 28.01 -2.61 3.63
CA ASP A 220 28.06 -3.50 2.48
C ASP A 220 28.58 -4.89 2.84
N GLN A 221 29.64 -4.97 3.65
CA GLN A 221 30.19 -6.24 4.12
C GLN A 221 29.20 -7.00 5.00
N GLN A 222 28.59 -6.34 5.98
CA GLN A 222 27.66 -7.01 6.90
C GLN A 222 26.35 -7.40 6.21
N LEU A 223 25.83 -6.59 5.30
CA LEU A 223 24.68 -6.97 4.49
C LEU A 223 25.03 -8.12 3.53
N GLN A 224 26.23 -8.16 2.96
CA GLN A 224 26.65 -9.30 2.16
C GLN A 224 26.72 -10.59 2.99
N ASN A 225 27.16 -10.53 4.24
CA ASN A 225 27.11 -11.68 5.16
C ASN A 225 25.67 -12.15 5.41
N LEU A 226 24.74 -11.21 5.62
CA LEU A 226 23.32 -11.53 5.75
C LEU A 226 22.76 -12.15 4.47
N ILE A 227 23.09 -11.62 3.29
CA ILE A 227 22.68 -12.19 2.00
C ILE A 227 23.24 -13.61 1.81
N ASN A 228 24.47 -13.88 2.23
CA ASN A 228 25.06 -15.21 2.14
C ASN A 228 24.36 -16.21 3.07
N LYS A 229 23.96 -15.75 4.26
CA LYS A 229 23.25 -16.55 5.26
C LYS A 229 21.76 -16.76 4.90
N TYR A 230 21.15 -15.76 4.28
CA TYR A 230 19.73 -15.65 3.94
C TYR A 230 19.58 -15.31 2.43
N PRO A 231 20.00 -16.20 1.52
CA PRO A 231 20.01 -15.90 0.08
C PRO A 231 18.64 -15.58 -0.51
N GLU A 232 17.56 -16.02 0.15
CA GLU A 232 16.19 -15.71 -0.19
C GLU A 232 15.91 -14.20 -0.27
N ILE A 233 16.49 -13.37 0.62
CA ILE A 233 16.24 -11.91 0.62
C ILE A 233 16.76 -11.22 -0.65
N LYS A 234 17.69 -11.85 -1.36
CA LYS A 234 18.17 -11.37 -2.68
C LYS A 234 17.35 -11.98 -3.81
N LYS A 235 17.00 -13.27 -3.71
CA LYS A 235 16.21 -13.97 -4.74
C LYS A 235 14.79 -13.43 -4.87
N SER A 236 14.19 -13.02 -3.75
CA SER A 236 12.82 -12.50 -3.68
C SER A 236 12.71 -11.00 -3.92
N MET A 237 13.79 -10.31 -4.30
CA MET A 237 13.74 -8.91 -4.71
C MET A 237 12.72 -8.73 -5.83
N LYS A 238 11.83 -7.75 -5.68
CA LYS A 238 10.83 -7.37 -6.69
C LYS A 238 10.91 -5.87 -6.95
N SER A 239 11.20 -5.53 -8.19
CA SER A 239 11.17 -4.16 -8.71
C SER A 239 9.93 -4.00 -9.58
N ASP A 240 8.91 -3.34 -9.04
CA ASP A 240 7.63 -3.09 -9.69
C ASP A 240 7.67 -1.68 -10.32
N PHE A 241 8.01 -1.62 -11.61
CA PHE A 241 8.00 -0.40 -12.41
C PHE A 241 6.57 -0.04 -12.78
N ILE A 242 6.12 1.18 -12.47
CA ILE A 242 4.70 1.55 -12.50
C ILE A 242 4.50 2.79 -13.37
N ALA A 243 3.54 2.72 -14.29
CA ALA A 243 3.11 3.83 -15.12
C ALA A 243 1.58 3.89 -15.26
N TYR A 244 1.06 5.10 -15.44
CA TYR A 244 -0.36 5.38 -15.64
C TYR A 244 -0.62 5.96 -17.03
N TYR A 245 -1.81 5.69 -17.57
CA TYR A 245 -2.27 6.22 -18.86
C TYR A 245 -3.77 6.57 -18.83
N ASP A 246 -4.17 7.63 -19.53
CA ASP A 246 -5.58 8.04 -19.62
C ASP A 246 -6.20 7.59 -20.96
N LYS A 247 -5.96 8.35 -22.03
CA LYS A 247 -6.69 8.26 -23.31
C LYS A 247 -6.26 7.11 -24.24
N LYS A 248 -5.39 6.22 -23.80
CA LYS A 248 -4.84 5.14 -24.64
C LYS A 248 -5.72 3.90 -24.58
N SER A 249 -5.91 3.22 -25.71
CA SER A 249 -6.61 1.93 -25.75
C SER A 249 -5.74 0.83 -25.14
N THR A 250 -6.36 -0.17 -24.51
CA THR A 250 -5.66 -1.34 -23.95
C THR A 250 -4.76 -2.03 -24.98
N LYS A 251 -5.21 -2.12 -26.24
CA LYS A 251 -4.42 -2.69 -27.35
C LYS A 251 -3.12 -1.90 -27.59
N ASN A 252 -3.20 -0.58 -27.61
CA ASN A 252 -2.03 0.28 -27.84
C ASN A 252 -1.06 0.21 -26.66
N VAL A 253 -1.57 0.17 -25.43
CA VAL A 253 -0.73 0.01 -24.23
C VAL A 253 -0.06 -1.36 -24.21
N ASN A 254 -0.77 -2.43 -24.56
CA ASN A 254 -0.18 -3.78 -24.68
C ASN A 254 0.95 -3.79 -25.70
N LYS A 255 0.72 -3.27 -26.91
CA LYS A 255 1.77 -3.18 -27.94
C LYS A 255 2.99 -2.40 -27.43
N TYR A 256 2.74 -1.22 -26.86
CA TYR A 256 3.81 -0.39 -26.31
C TYR A 256 4.58 -1.09 -25.19
N SER A 257 3.92 -1.85 -24.31
CA SER A 257 4.57 -2.57 -23.21
C SER A 257 5.56 -3.64 -23.72
N TRP A 258 5.30 -4.24 -24.89
CA TRP A 258 6.25 -5.13 -25.56
C TRP A 258 7.43 -4.35 -26.13
N ASP A 259 7.15 -3.27 -26.88
CA ASP A 259 8.19 -2.43 -27.49
C ASP A 259 9.13 -1.83 -26.42
N LEU A 260 8.59 -1.51 -25.23
CA LEU A 260 9.33 -0.94 -24.11
C LEU A 260 10.39 -1.88 -23.52
N GLN A 261 10.28 -3.20 -23.74
CA GLN A 261 11.30 -4.13 -23.28
C GLN A 261 12.65 -3.84 -23.91
N ILE A 262 12.68 -3.48 -25.20
CA ILE A 262 13.91 -3.24 -25.96
C ILE A 262 14.78 -2.15 -25.30
N PRO A 263 14.29 -0.91 -25.12
CA PRO A 263 15.12 0.16 -24.55
C PRO A 263 15.39 0.01 -23.06
N THR A 264 14.62 -0.78 -22.31
CA THR A 264 14.79 -0.91 -20.85
C THR A 264 15.61 -2.13 -20.43
N ASN A 265 15.75 -3.13 -21.31
CA ASN A 265 16.36 -4.44 -21.02
C ASN A 265 17.74 -4.34 -20.35
N ASP A 266 18.65 -3.54 -20.92
CA ASP A 266 20.06 -3.48 -20.47
C ASP A 266 20.23 -2.94 -19.06
N THR A 267 19.30 -2.10 -18.61
CA THR A 267 19.29 -1.58 -17.25
C THR A 267 18.59 -2.55 -16.30
N MET A 268 17.43 -3.08 -16.68
CA MET A 268 16.64 -3.98 -15.84
C MET A 268 17.37 -5.30 -15.58
N LYS A 269 18.10 -5.87 -16.55
CA LYS A 269 18.81 -7.15 -16.37
C LYS A 269 19.90 -7.13 -15.30
N LYS A 270 20.38 -5.95 -14.92
CA LYS A 270 21.40 -5.76 -13.87
C LYS A 270 20.82 -5.87 -12.45
N ILE A 271 19.51 -5.75 -12.31
CA ILE A 271 18.83 -5.82 -11.01
C ILE A 271 18.55 -7.29 -10.64
N PRO A 272 18.92 -7.74 -9.43
CA PRO A 272 18.55 -9.06 -8.95
C PRO A 272 17.03 -9.25 -8.79
N GLY A 273 16.57 -10.50 -8.83
CA GLY A 273 15.16 -10.84 -8.62
C GLY A 273 14.26 -10.50 -9.80
N SER A 274 12.96 -10.37 -9.53
CA SER A 274 11.93 -10.13 -10.54
C SER A 274 11.76 -8.64 -10.83
N LYS A 275 11.51 -8.31 -12.10
CA LYS A 275 11.30 -6.96 -12.60
C LYS A 275 9.98 -6.99 -13.34
N MET A 276 9.00 -6.25 -12.85
CA MET A 276 7.67 -6.23 -13.42
C MET A 276 7.33 -4.82 -13.85
N MET A 277 6.74 -4.65 -15.02
CA MET A 277 6.20 -3.40 -15.51
C MET A 277 4.68 -3.45 -15.44
N TYR A 278 4.08 -2.47 -14.77
CA TYR A 278 2.65 -2.35 -14.57
C TYR A 278 2.13 -1.06 -15.21
N PHE A 279 1.10 -1.19 -16.04
CA PHE A 279 0.40 -0.07 -16.64
C PHE A 279 -1.05 -0.02 -16.17
N TYR A 280 -1.39 1.07 -15.51
CA TYR A 280 -2.70 1.31 -14.92
C TYR A 280 -3.45 2.38 -15.72
N LYS A 281 -4.74 2.15 -15.97
CA LYS A 281 -5.58 3.21 -16.52
C LYS A 281 -5.84 4.25 -15.43
N ASP A 282 -5.67 5.52 -15.76
CA ASP A 282 -5.91 6.62 -14.85
C ASP A 282 -7.40 6.93 -14.74
N SER A 283 -8.04 6.24 -13.82
CA SER A 283 -9.42 6.44 -13.40
C SER A 283 -9.65 5.52 -12.21
N VAL A 284 -9.09 5.91 -11.06
CA VAL A 284 -9.04 5.07 -9.85
C VAL A 284 -10.15 5.46 -8.87
N SER A 285 -10.48 4.55 -7.95
CA SER A 285 -11.36 4.83 -6.82
C SER A 285 -10.72 5.90 -5.92
N PRO A 286 -11.44 6.94 -5.46
CA PRO A 286 -10.86 7.89 -4.51
C PRO A 286 -10.75 7.34 -3.09
N SER A 287 -11.56 6.33 -2.73
CA SER A 287 -11.70 5.87 -1.35
C SER A 287 -11.21 4.46 -1.11
N GLU A 288 -11.29 3.59 -2.10
CA GLU A 288 -10.97 2.17 -1.95
C GLU A 288 -9.50 1.92 -2.27
N ILE A 289 -8.83 1.17 -1.40
CA ILE A 289 -7.53 0.56 -1.67
C ILE A 289 -7.76 -0.84 -2.22
N GLY A 290 -7.11 -1.14 -3.34
CA GLY A 290 -7.09 -2.45 -3.97
C GLY A 290 -6.09 -3.40 -3.33
N GLU A 291 -6.11 -4.66 -3.77
CA GLU A 291 -5.25 -5.73 -3.22
C GLU A 291 -3.75 -5.48 -3.41
N ASP A 292 -3.35 -4.62 -4.35
CA ASP A 292 -1.95 -4.26 -4.58
C ASP A 292 -1.49 -3.01 -3.80
N GLY A 293 -2.30 -2.59 -2.82
CA GLY A 293 -2.00 -1.51 -1.87
C GLY A 293 -2.12 -0.11 -2.45
N LYS A 294 -2.63 0.01 -3.69
CA LYS A 294 -2.88 1.29 -4.38
C LYS A 294 -4.36 1.55 -4.42
N LEU A 295 -4.76 2.76 -4.82
CA LEU A 295 -6.17 3.04 -5.09
C LEU A 295 -6.73 2.03 -6.09
N GLU A 296 -7.92 1.52 -5.78
CA GLU A 296 -8.56 0.46 -6.55
C GLU A 296 -8.78 0.90 -7.99
N ASN A 297 -8.27 0.11 -8.92
CA ASN A 297 -8.40 0.39 -10.34
C ASN A 297 -9.75 -0.07 -10.84
N LYS A 298 -10.43 0.74 -11.66
CA LYS A 298 -11.69 0.33 -12.28
C LYS A 298 -11.51 -0.55 -13.52
N THR A 299 -10.26 -0.82 -13.92
CA THR A 299 -9.91 -1.65 -15.08
C THR A 299 -8.71 -2.53 -14.78
N ASN A 300 -8.61 -3.66 -15.46
CA ASN A 300 -7.46 -4.55 -15.38
C ASN A 300 -6.16 -3.82 -15.74
N LYS A 301 -5.11 -4.05 -14.94
CA LYS A 301 -3.75 -3.60 -15.23
C LYS A 301 -3.12 -4.46 -16.33
N ILE A 302 -2.28 -3.82 -17.14
CA ILE A 302 -1.41 -4.53 -18.08
C ILE A 302 -0.09 -4.79 -17.36
N THR A 303 0.40 -6.01 -17.49
CA THR A 303 1.60 -6.48 -16.79
C THR A 303 2.57 -7.08 -17.80
N MET A 304 3.87 -6.80 -17.62
CA MET A 304 4.95 -7.34 -18.45
C MET A 304 6.18 -7.63 -17.58
N SER A 305 6.91 -8.71 -17.87
CA SER A 305 8.23 -8.93 -17.27
C SER A 305 9.27 -7.97 -17.88
N GLY A 306 10.21 -7.51 -17.07
CA GLY A 306 11.31 -6.65 -17.49
C GLY A 306 12.64 -7.39 -17.47
N GLY A 307 13.55 -7.01 -18.38
CA GLY A 307 14.91 -7.55 -18.42
C GLY A 307 15.05 -8.95 -19.03
N ASN A 308 14.00 -9.47 -19.70
CA ASN A 308 13.97 -10.80 -20.30
C ASN A 308 13.81 -10.75 -21.83
N TRP A 309 14.12 -9.63 -22.47
CA TRP A 309 13.89 -9.44 -23.90
C TRP A 309 14.60 -10.49 -24.77
N GLU A 310 15.83 -10.84 -24.41
CA GLU A 310 16.65 -11.83 -25.12
C GLU A 310 16.05 -13.25 -25.07
N GLU A 311 15.34 -13.60 -23.99
CA GLU A 311 14.64 -14.89 -23.83
C GLU A 311 13.35 -14.89 -24.66
N ILE A 312 12.57 -13.83 -24.54
CA ILE A 312 11.32 -13.61 -25.29
C ILE A 312 11.56 -13.65 -26.81
N GLN A 313 12.66 -13.07 -27.29
CA GLN A 313 13.04 -13.11 -28.69
C GLN A 313 13.26 -14.54 -29.23
N LYS A 314 13.64 -15.49 -28.37
CA LYS A 314 13.85 -16.89 -28.77
C LYS A 314 12.55 -17.67 -28.86
N GLU A 315 11.52 -17.29 -28.10
CA GLU A 315 10.20 -17.95 -28.11
C GLU A 315 9.29 -17.47 -29.26
N ILE A 316 9.57 -16.28 -29.81
CA ILE A 316 8.79 -15.70 -30.92
C ILE A 316 9.31 -16.19 -32.30
N LYS A 317 10.50 -16.79 -32.36
CA LYS A 317 11.09 -17.36 -33.58
C LYS A 317 10.71 -18.82 -33.76
#